data_AF-A0A936M8D0-F1
#
_entry.id   AF-A0A936M8D0-F1
#
_cell.length_a   1.000
_cell.length_b   1.000
_cell.length_c   1.000
_cell.angle_alpha   90.00
_cell.angle_beta   90.00
_cell.angle_gamma   90.00
#
_symmetry.space_group_name_H-M   'P 1'
#
loop_
_entity.id
_entity.type
_entity.pdbx_description
1 polymer ?
#
loop_
_entity_poly.entity_id
_entity_poly.type
_entity_poly.pdbx_seq_one_letter_code
_entity_poly.pdbx_strand_id
1 'polypeptide(L)'
;MPTSLQDELEIIWSETDVSIVLDAHERLKAFATKEDLSMLLDALKSEKNDFWTRELLAEPIAYLGGSECLPELFDALDRNYQDGHDNDSLAHFLTEIAGLEPAACRAKLEELLNSPDFPHHKYAKWLLEFCN
;
A
#
# COMPACT_ATOMS: atom_id res chain seq x y z
N MET A 1 8.71 19.94 -17.24
CA MET A 1 7.51 20.36 -16.50
C MET A 1 7.67 19.84 -15.08
N PRO A 2 7.24 20.53 -14.01
CA PRO A 2 7.07 19.85 -12.73
C PRO A 2 6.07 18.70 -12.96
N THR A 3 6.46 17.46 -12.67
CA THR A 3 5.57 16.31 -12.82
C THR A 3 4.57 16.33 -11.67
N SER A 4 3.28 16.14 -11.97
CA SER A 4 2.26 16.00 -10.92
C SER A 4 2.16 14.54 -10.45
N LEU A 5 1.55 14.31 -9.28
CA LEU A 5 1.24 12.96 -8.80
C LEU A 5 0.45 12.16 -9.85
N GLN A 6 -0.54 12.79 -10.48
CA GLN A 6 -1.34 12.18 -11.54
C GLN A 6 -0.49 11.76 -12.74
N ASP A 7 0.46 12.60 -13.17
CA ASP A 7 1.31 12.28 -14.32
C ASP A 7 2.19 11.06 -14.04
N GLU A 8 2.76 10.94 -12.82
CA GLU A 8 3.54 9.76 -12.46
C GLU A 8 2.65 8.51 -12.33
N LEU A 9 1.44 8.63 -11.80
CA LEU A 9 0.47 7.52 -11.73
C LEU A 9 0.10 7.00 -13.13
N GLU A 10 -0.13 7.87 -14.11
CA GLU A 10 -0.38 7.44 -15.50
C GLU A 10 0.82 6.71 -16.11
N ILE A 11 2.04 7.07 -15.73
CA ILE A 11 3.24 6.32 -16.13
C ILE A 11 3.30 4.98 -15.42
N ILE A 12 3.00 4.92 -14.12
CA ILE A 12 3.01 3.67 -13.34
C ILE A 12 1.99 2.67 -13.91
N TRP A 13 0.80 3.13 -14.29
CA TRP A 13 -0.22 2.30 -14.92
C TRP A 13 0.04 1.98 -16.39
N SER A 14 1.08 2.55 -17.00
CA SER A 14 1.38 2.24 -18.38
C SER A 14 2.04 0.85 -18.46
N GLU A 15 1.52 -0.01 -19.34
CA GLU A 15 2.13 -1.31 -19.69
C GLU A 15 3.42 -1.13 -20.52
N THR A 16 4.24 -0.15 -20.16
CA THR A 16 5.46 0.26 -20.87
C THR A 16 6.69 -0.46 -20.30
N ASP A 17 7.87 -0.02 -20.72
CA ASP A 17 9.15 -0.45 -20.16
C ASP A 17 9.17 -0.35 -18.62
N VAL A 18 9.47 -1.47 -17.96
CA VAL A 18 9.58 -1.58 -16.50
C VAL A 18 10.49 -0.51 -15.91
N SER A 19 11.58 -0.15 -16.59
CA SER A 19 12.52 0.88 -16.13
C SER A 19 11.85 2.25 -16.04
N ILE A 20 10.96 2.57 -16.99
CA ILE A 20 10.23 3.84 -17.01
C ILE A 20 9.22 3.90 -15.85
N VAL A 21 8.54 2.78 -15.57
CA VAL A 21 7.61 2.66 -14.44
C VAL A 21 8.34 2.82 -13.11
N LEU A 22 9.48 2.15 -12.94
CA LEU A 22 10.28 2.24 -11.72
C LEU A 22 10.83 3.67 -11.53
N ASP A 23 11.29 4.32 -12.60
CA ASP A 23 11.74 5.72 -12.52
C ASP A 23 10.59 6.66 -12.13
N ALA A 24 9.36 6.41 -12.60
CA ALA A 24 8.17 7.18 -12.21
C ALA A 24 7.80 6.97 -10.75
N HIS A 25 7.85 5.72 -10.30
CA HIS A 25 7.64 5.36 -8.92
C HIS A 25 8.64 6.05 -7.97
N GLU A 26 9.94 6.06 -8.31
CA GLU A 26 10.96 6.74 -7.51
C GLU A 26 10.76 8.26 -7.48
N ARG A 27 10.34 8.87 -8.60
CA ARG A 27 9.98 10.30 -8.61
C ARG A 27 8.77 10.58 -7.74
N LEU A 28 7.70 9.79 -7.87
CA LEU A 28 6.49 9.90 -7.06
C LEU A 28 6.85 9.85 -5.57
N LYS A 29 7.62 8.84 -5.14
CA LYS A 29 8.10 8.71 -3.75
C LYS A 29 8.89 9.93 -3.29
N ALA A 30 9.72 10.50 -4.17
CA ALA A 30 10.59 11.61 -3.81
C ALA A 30 9.85 12.94 -3.54
N PHE A 31 8.68 13.16 -4.14
CA PHE A 31 7.91 14.39 -3.95
C PHE A 31 6.58 14.23 -3.22
N ALA A 32 5.99 13.03 -3.20
CA ALA A 32 4.68 12.82 -2.58
C ALA A 32 4.73 13.13 -1.08
N THR A 33 3.69 13.78 -0.58
CA THR A 33 3.57 14.14 0.83
C THR A 33 2.32 13.53 1.45
N LYS A 34 2.13 13.71 2.76
CA LYS A 34 0.94 13.19 3.45
C LYS A 34 -0.36 13.78 2.91
N GLU A 35 -0.31 14.99 2.36
CA GLU A 35 -1.45 15.63 1.70
C GLU A 35 -1.93 14.87 0.46
N ASP A 36 -1.04 14.11 -0.20
CA ASP A 36 -1.36 13.30 -1.38
C ASP A 36 -1.95 11.92 -1.04
N LEU A 37 -1.98 11.55 0.25
CA LEU A 37 -2.35 10.20 0.69
C LEU A 37 -3.75 9.79 0.20
N SER A 38 -4.72 10.70 0.21
CA SER A 38 -6.05 10.42 -0.32
C SER A 38 -6.00 10.03 -1.80
N MET A 39 -5.19 10.72 -2.60
CA MET A 39 -5.06 10.43 -4.03
C MET A 39 -4.32 9.10 -4.26
N LEU A 40 -3.32 8.78 -3.45
CA LEU A 40 -2.62 7.50 -3.51
C LEU A 40 -3.52 6.32 -3.11
N LEU A 41 -4.37 6.48 -2.09
CA LEU A 41 -5.34 5.45 -1.69
C LEU A 41 -6.41 5.24 -2.77
N ASP A 42 -6.89 6.31 -3.41
CA ASP A 42 -7.78 6.20 -4.57
C ASP A 42 -7.06 5.50 -5.75
N ALA A 43 -5.79 5.84 -5.97
CA ALA A 43 -4.98 5.21 -6.99
C ALA A 43 -4.79 3.71 -6.72
N LEU A 44 -4.55 3.28 -5.48
CA LEU A 44 -4.42 1.86 -5.09
C LEU A 44 -5.67 1.05 -5.41
N LYS A 45 -6.86 1.67 -5.28
CA LYS A 45 -8.18 1.06 -5.56
C LYS A 45 -8.57 1.10 -7.04
N SER A 46 -7.78 1.74 -7.89
CA SER A 46 -8.06 1.90 -9.31
C SER A 46 -8.01 0.57 -10.07
N GLU A 47 -8.98 0.36 -10.97
CA GLU A 47 -8.99 -0.75 -11.93
C GLU A 47 -7.85 -0.67 -12.96
N LYS A 48 -7.14 0.46 -13.03
CA LYS A 48 -5.92 0.58 -13.84
C LYS A 48 -4.75 -0.21 -13.25
N ASN A 49 -4.83 -0.64 -11.99
CA ASN A 49 -3.77 -1.42 -11.40
C ASN A 49 -3.83 -2.89 -11.79
N ASP A 50 -2.66 -3.45 -12.06
CA ASP A 50 -2.42 -4.89 -11.94
C ASP A 50 -1.86 -5.22 -10.54
N PHE A 51 -1.43 -6.46 -10.35
CA PHE A 51 -0.88 -6.88 -9.05
C PHE A 51 0.40 -6.12 -8.69
N TRP A 52 1.23 -5.85 -9.70
CA TRP A 52 2.55 -5.28 -9.54
C TRP A 52 2.47 -3.78 -9.24
N THR A 53 1.60 -3.04 -9.91
CA THR A 53 1.40 -1.62 -9.61
C THR A 53 0.73 -1.40 -8.25
N ARG A 54 -0.12 -2.32 -7.77
CA ARG A 54 -0.59 -2.29 -6.37
C ARG A 54 0.56 -2.45 -5.38
N GLU A 55 1.52 -3.33 -5.66
CA GLU A 55 2.71 -3.49 -4.82
C GLU A 55 3.60 -2.25 -4.83
N LEU A 56 3.81 -1.63 -5.99
CA LEU A 56 4.55 -0.36 -6.09
C LEU A 56 3.88 0.73 -5.27
N LEU A 57 2.57 0.93 -5.43
CA LEU A 57 1.84 1.98 -4.70
C LEU A 57 1.77 1.73 -3.19
N ALA A 58 1.89 0.48 -2.74
CA ALA A 58 1.91 0.16 -1.32
C ALA A 58 3.09 0.80 -0.57
N GLU A 59 4.25 0.98 -1.23
CA GLU A 59 5.44 1.57 -0.61
C GLU A 59 5.22 3.03 -0.14
N PRO A 60 4.91 4.00 -1.02
CA PRO A 60 4.67 5.39 -0.59
C PRO A 60 3.49 5.49 0.37
N ILE A 61 2.44 4.68 0.20
CA ILE A 61 1.28 4.67 1.11
C ILE A 61 1.70 4.24 2.51
N ALA A 62 2.50 3.17 2.63
CA ALA A 62 3.02 2.70 3.90
C ALA A 62 3.87 3.76 4.60
N TYR A 63 4.78 4.43 3.88
CA TYR A 63 5.64 5.45 4.46
C TYR A 63 4.92 6.74 4.84
N LEU A 64 3.90 7.15 4.08
CA LEU A 64 3.17 8.40 4.33
C LEU A 64 2.05 8.23 5.35
N GLY A 65 1.28 7.14 5.24
CA GLY A 65 0.06 6.89 6.00
C GLY A 65 0.24 5.95 7.19
N GLY A 66 1.22 5.03 7.14
CA GLY A 66 1.45 4.05 8.19
C GLY A 66 0.22 3.18 8.46
N SER A 67 -0.03 2.93 9.75
CA SER A 67 -1.03 2.01 10.28
C SER A 67 -2.45 2.46 9.94
N GLU A 68 -2.68 3.75 9.74
CA GLU A 68 -4.00 4.24 9.35
C GLU A 68 -4.45 3.74 7.98
N CYS A 69 -3.52 3.31 7.12
CA CYS A 69 -3.80 2.77 5.79
C CYS A 69 -3.91 1.23 5.76
N LEU A 70 -3.84 0.56 6.90
CA LEU A 70 -3.92 -0.91 6.95
C LEU A 70 -5.18 -1.50 6.29
N PRO A 71 -6.40 -0.92 6.45
CA PRO A 71 -7.58 -1.46 5.77
C PRO A 71 -7.41 -1.52 4.25
N GLU A 72 -6.97 -0.41 3.64
CA GLU A 72 -6.76 -0.32 2.19
C GLU A 72 -5.61 -1.19 1.70
N LEU A 73 -4.52 -1.28 2.48
CA LEU A 73 -3.41 -2.17 2.14
C LEU A 73 -3.82 -3.64 2.22
N PHE A 74 -4.68 -4.01 3.17
CA PHE A 74 -5.23 -5.37 3.24
C PHE A 74 -6.21 -5.68 2.09
N ASP A 75 -7.01 -4.70 1.64
CA ASP A 75 -7.83 -4.85 0.44
C ASP A 75 -6.96 -5.14 -0.79
N ALA A 76 -5.87 -4.38 -0.97
CA ALA A 76 -4.93 -4.59 -2.07
C ALA A 76 -4.22 -5.96 -1.98
N LEU A 77 -3.80 -6.36 -0.78
CA LEU A 77 -3.21 -7.66 -0.50
C LEU A 77 -4.16 -8.81 -0.88
N ASP A 78 -5.42 -8.76 -0.41
CA ASP A 78 -6.42 -9.78 -0.73
C ASP A 78 -6.68 -9.84 -2.23
N ARG A 79 -6.79 -8.68 -2.89
CA ARG A 79 -7.01 -8.62 -4.35
C ARG A 79 -5.89 -9.29 -5.12
N ASN A 80 -4.63 -9.03 -4.79
CA ASN A 80 -3.49 -9.70 -5.43
C ASN A 80 -3.53 -11.23 -5.25
N TYR A 81 -3.94 -11.73 -4.08
CA TYR A 81 -4.11 -13.17 -3.88
C TYR A 81 -5.27 -13.74 -4.72
N GLN A 82 -6.37 -13.00 -4.87
CA GLN A 82 -7.48 -13.40 -5.75
C GLN A 82 -7.05 -13.45 -7.22
N ASP A 83 -6.15 -12.56 -7.62
CA ASP A 83 -5.55 -12.54 -8.96
C ASP A 83 -4.46 -13.62 -9.15
N GLY A 84 -4.03 -14.29 -8.06
CA GLY A 84 -3.12 -15.44 -8.10
C GLY A 84 -1.64 -15.14 -7.83
N HIS A 85 -1.34 -14.01 -7.18
CA HIS A 85 0.02 -13.53 -6.90
C HIS A 85 0.45 -13.71 -5.42
N ASP A 86 1.75 -13.74 -5.15
CA ASP A 86 2.37 -14.09 -3.85
C ASP A 86 2.49 -12.92 -2.86
N ASN A 87 2.40 -11.67 -3.32
CA ASN A 87 2.34 -10.44 -2.51
C ASN A 87 3.61 -10.09 -1.71
N ASP A 88 4.78 -10.59 -2.11
CA ASP A 88 6.01 -10.45 -1.31
C ASP A 88 6.34 -8.99 -0.97
N SER A 89 6.25 -8.07 -1.94
CA SER A 89 6.56 -6.65 -1.71
C SER A 89 5.51 -5.96 -0.84
N LEU A 90 4.21 -6.20 -1.06
CA LEU A 90 3.16 -5.60 -0.22
C LEU A 90 3.23 -6.11 1.21
N ALA A 91 3.45 -7.42 1.39
CA ALA A 91 3.66 -8.03 2.70
C ALA A 91 4.88 -7.41 3.40
N HIS A 92 5.98 -7.17 2.68
CA HIS A 92 7.14 -6.48 3.24
C HIS A 92 6.76 -5.10 3.79
N PHE A 93 6.05 -4.25 3.02
CA PHE A 93 5.68 -2.91 3.48
C PHE A 93 4.71 -2.92 4.66
N LEU A 94 3.81 -3.91 4.76
CA LEU A 94 3.01 -4.11 5.96
C LEU A 94 3.89 -4.38 7.18
N THR A 95 4.88 -5.27 7.06
CA THR A 95 5.81 -5.56 8.17
C THR A 95 6.71 -4.36 8.52
N GLU A 96 7.05 -3.52 7.54
CA GLU A 96 7.75 -2.25 7.79
C GLU A 96 6.90 -1.29 8.63
N ILE A 97 5.60 -1.15 8.34
CA ILE A 97 4.68 -0.36 9.19
C ILE A 97 4.71 -0.89 10.63
N ALA A 98 4.56 -2.21 10.80
CA ALA A 98 4.59 -2.84 12.12
C ALA A 98 5.92 -2.64 12.86
N GLY A 99 7.05 -2.64 12.15
CA GLY A 99 8.38 -2.40 12.72
C GLY A 99 8.67 -0.93 13.05
N LEU A 100 8.18 0.00 12.23
CA LEU A 100 8.41 1.44 12.40
C LEU A 100 7.53 2.05 13.50
N GLU A 101 6.31 1.56 13.68
CA GLU A 101 5.37 2.06 14.68
C GLU A 101 4.60 0.94 15.41
N PRO A 102 5.30 0.03 16.11
CA PRO A 102 4.71 -1.20 16.67
C PRO A 102 3.54 -0.94 17.62
N ALA A 103 3.59 0.14 18.42
CA ALA A 103 2.51 0.48 19.34
C ALA A 103 1.26 1.01 18.61
N ALA A 104 1.43 1.85 17.60
CA ALA A 104 0.32 2.41 16.81
C ALA A 104 -0.30 1.33 15.92
N CYS A 105 0.55 0.53 15.25
CA CYS A 105 0.13 -0.59 14.44
C CYS A 105 -0.65 -1.62 15.26
N ARG A 106 -0.15 -2.00 16.43
CA ARG A 106 -0.89 -2.90 17.34
C ARG A 106 -2.24 -2.32 17.74
N ALA A 107 -2.30 -1.05 18.16
CA ALA A 107 -3.56 -0.42 18.56
C ALA A 107 -4.58 -0.43 17.41
N LYS A 108 -4.14 -0.11 16.19
CA LYS A 108 -4.99 -0.14 15.00
C LYS A 108 -5.46 -1.55 14.65
N LEU A 109 -4.58 -2.54 14.72
CA LEU A 109 -4.93 -3.94 14.46
C LEU A 109 -5.93 -4.47 15.49
N GLU A 110 -5.78 -4.14 16.76
CA GLU A 110 -6.73 -4.48 17.82
C GLU A 110 -8.08 -3.78 17.61
N GLU A 111 -8.11 -2.52 17.17
CA GLU A 111 -9.34 -1.82 16.78
C GLU A 111 -10.05 -2.57 15.64
N LEU A 112 -9.35 -2.88 14.56
CA LEU A 112 -9.89 -3.58 13.39
C LEU A 112 -10.42 -4.98 13.74
N LEU A 113 -9.70 -5.73 14.58
CA LEU A 113 -10.11 -7.07 15.03
C LEU A 113 -11.33 -7.06 15.96
N ASN A 114 -11.64 -5.93 16.60
CA ASN A 114 -12.86 -5.77 17.40
C ASN A 114 -14.07 -5.33 16.54
N SER A 115 -13.85 -4.97 15.28
CA SER A 115 -14.93 -4.63 14.36
C SER A 115 -15.57 -5.91 13.78
N PRO A 116 -16.89 -6.13 13.97
CA PRO A 116 -17.55 -7.38 13.57
C PRO A 116 -17.55 -7.60 12.05
N ASP A 117 -17.50 -6.54 11.27
CA ASP A 117 -17.59 -6.59 9.80
C ASP A 117 -16.23 -6.47 9.10
N PHE A 118 -15.12 -6.50 9.85
CA PHE A 118 -13.79 -6.41 9.26
C PHE A 118 -13.45 -7.69 8.46
N PRO A 119 -13.22 -7.63 7.15
CA PRO A 119 -13.04 -8.84 6.35
C PRO A 119 -11.66 -9.49 6.53
N HIS A 120 -10.66 -8.71 6.95
CA HIS A 120 -9.24 -9.08 6.86
C HIS A 120 -8.63 -9.61 8.16
N HIS A 121 -9.42 -10.33 8.97
CA HIS A 121 -8.98 -10.88 10.25
C HIS A 121 -7.70 -11.73 10.15
N LYS A 122 -7.53 -12.48 9.06
CA LYS A 122 -6.34 -13.32 8.84
C LYS A 122 -5.06 -12.48 8.70
N TYR A 123 -5.14 -11.37 7.96
CA TYR A 123 -4.01 -10.47 7.72
C TYR A 123 -3.67 -9.67 8.96
N ALA A 124 -4.68 -9.16 9.67
CA ALA A 124 -4.44 -8.41 10.90
C ALA A 124 -3.80 -9.27 12.00
N LYS A 125 -4.24 -10.53 12.16
CA LYS A 125 -3.62 -11.47 13.10
C LYS A 125 -2.18 -11.81 12.76
N TRP A 126 -1.89 -12.02 11.48
CA TRP A 126 -0.52 -12.25 11.01
C TRP A 126 0.35 -11.02 11.28
N LEU A 127 -0.12 -9.82 10.94
CA LEU A 127 0.68 -8.60 11.10
C LEU A 127 0.98 -8.25 12.56
N LEU A 128 0.09 -8.63 13.49
CA LEU A 128 0.33 -8.48 14.94
C LEU A 128 1.62 -9.20 15.41
N GLU A 129 2.04 -10.28 14.76
CA GLU A 129 3.27 -11.02 15.09
C GLU A 129 4.54 -10.19 14.88
N PHE A 130 4.45 -9.11 14.09
CA PHE A 130 5.54 -8.20 13.76
C PHE A 130 5.56 -6.92 14.60
N CYS A 131 4.52 -6.66 15.40
CA CYS A 131 4.44 -5.49 16.28
C CYS A 131 5.25 -5.71 17.57
N ASN A 132 6.57 -5.85 17.48
CA ASN A 132 7.47 -6.17 18.60
C ASN A 132 8.19 -4.96 19.19
#